data_AF-A0A937FGQ5-F1
#
_entry.id   AF-A0A937FGQ5-F1
#
_cell.length_a   1.000
_cell.length_b   1.000
_cell.length_c   1.000
_cell.angle_alpha   90.00
_cell.angle_beta   90.00
_cell.angle_gamma   90.00
#
_symmetry.space_group_name_H-M   'P 1'
#
loop_
_entity.id
_entity.type
_entity.pdbx_description
1 polymer ?
#
loop_
_entity_poly.entity_id
_entity_poly.type
_entity_poly.pdbx_seq_one_letter_code
_entity_poly.pdbx_strand_id
1 'polypeptide(L)'
;MEIINRYKGISYIKRKFIFLFILNIIDLFFTWIVLFTNGEYFSEVNLVMSKIIYNIPQAFVIKIGGVGLVIFYWYYRLRGSNEKEILLSNKVLNFLIVAFCIITFVHLFNLGLCFYINRS
;
A
#
# COMPACT_ATOMS: atom_id res chain seq x y z
N MET A 1 -19.86 22.42 -17.08
CA MET A 1 -19.00 21.34 -17.62
C MET A 1 -17.86 20.98 -16.64
N GLU A 2 -17.18 21.96 -16.06
CA GLU A 2 -16.13 21.78 -15.02
C GLU A 2 -16.57 20.96 -13.80
N ILE A 3 -17.76 21.26 -13.25
CA ILE A 3 -18.27 20.56 -12.05
C ILE A 3 -18.40 19.04 -12.29
N ILE A 4 -18.93 18.63 -13.45
CA ILE A 4 -19.09 17.21 -13.81
C ILE A 4 -17.72 16.54 -13.98
N ASN A 5 -16.75 17.22 -14.60
CA ASN A 5 -15.39 16.72 -14.77
C ASN A 5 -14.67 16.58 -13.43
N ARG A 6 -14.87 17.51 -12.50
CA ARG A 6 -14.36 17.44 -11.12
C ARG A 6 -14.89 16.23 -10.36
N TYR A 7 -16.21 16.01 -10.38
CA TYR A 7 -16.82 14.84 -9.72
C TYR A 7 -16.33 13.52 -10.31
N LYS A 8 -16.20 13.44 -11.64
CA LYS A 8 -15.58 12.28 -12.30
C LYS A 8 -14.14 12.08 -11.82
N GLY A 9 -13.32 13.11 -11.81
CA GLY A 9 -11.92 13.06 -11.33
C GLY A 9 -11.79 12.52 -9.91
N ILE A 10 -12.61 13.02 -8.98
CA ILE A 10 -12.62 12.55 -7.58
C ILE A 10 -13.04 11.07 -7.50
N SER A 11 -14.01 10.64 -8.31
CA SER A 11 -14.44 9.22 -8.37
C SER A 11 -13.31 8.29 -8.88
N TYR A 12 -12.54 8.72 -9.90
CA TYR A 12 -11.36 7.97 -10.34
C TYR A 12 -10.29 7.88 -9.26
N ILE A 13 -10.01 8.98 -8.56
CA ILE A 13 -9.04 9.01 -7.45
C ILE A 13 -9.50 8.08 -6.31
N LYS A 14 -10.80 8.05 -5.98
CA LYS A 14 -11.36 7.14 -4.98
C LYS A 14 -11.05 5.67 -5.28
N ARG A 15 -11.20 5.24 -6.54
CA ARG A 15 -10.88 3.86 -6.95
C ARG A 15 -9.40 3.55 -6.78
N LYS A 16 -8.53 4.51 -7.14
CA LYS A 16 -7.08 4.38 -6.97
C LYS A 16 -6.67 4.30 -5.51
N PHE A 17 -7.33 5.03 -4.61
CA PHE A 17 -7.11 4.88 -3.17
C PHE A 17 -7.47 3.49 -2.66
N ILE A 18 -8.62 2.96 -3.07
CA ILE A 18 -9.02 1.58 -2.72
C ILE A 18 -7.98 0.59 -3.24
N PHE A 19 -7.53 0.76 -4.48
CA PHE A 19 -6.49 -0.09 -5.07
C PHE A 19 -5.16 -0.01 -4.30
N LEU A 20 -4.69 1.19 -3.97
CA LEU A 20 -3.48 1.39 -3.17
C LEU A 20 -3.60 0.75 -1.78
N PHE A 21 -4.78 0.85 -1.15
CA PHE A 21 -5.05 0.21 0.12
C PHE A 21 -4.99 -1.32 0.05
N ILE A 22 -5.57 -1.90 -1.01
CA ILE A 22 -5.49 -3.36 -1.25
C ILE A 22 -4.04 -3.79 -1.46
N LEU A 23 -3.26 -3.05 -2.26
CA LEU A 23 -1.83 -3.32 -2.45
C LEU A 23 -1.08 -3.30 -1.12
N ASN A 24 -1.38 -2.34 -0.23
CA ASN A 24 -0.76 -2.27 1.09
C ASN A 24 -1.11 -3.47 2.00
N ILE A 25 -2.33 -4.00 1.92
CA ILE A 25 -2.74 -5.20 2.65
C ILE A 25 -2.03 -6.44 2.10
N ILE A 26 -1.97 -6.59 0.78
CA ILE A 26 -1.29 -7.71 0.11
C ILE A 26 0.20 -7.73 0.48
N ASP A 27 0.83 -6.55 0.46
CA ASP A 27 2.21 -6.34 0.88
C ASP A 27 2.47 -6.81 2.32
N LEU A 28 1.61 -6.45 3.27
CA LEU A 28 1.68 -6.97 4.65
C LEU A 28 1.60 -8.49 4.69
N PHE A 29 0.65 -9.06 3.95
CA PHE A 29 0.41 -10.50 3.96
C PHE A 29 1.63 -11.28 3.43
N PHE A 30 2.24 -10.85 2.32
CA PHE A 30 3.42 -11.52 1.78
C PHE A 30 4.66 -11.33 2.65
N THR A 31 4.87 -10.12 3.19
CA THR A 31 5.95 -9.87 4.17
C THR A 31 5.84 -10.83 5.34
N TRP A 32 4.62 -10.96 5.88
CA TRP A 32 4.36 -11.83 7.02
C TRP A 32 4.65 -13.29 6.70
N ILE A 33 4.17 -13.82 5.56
CA ILE A 33 4.46 -15.19 5.14
C ILE A 33 5.97 -15.42 5.08
N VAL A 34 6.69 -14.59 4.34
CA VAL A 34 8.14 -14.77 4.09
C VAL A 34 8.95 -14.73 5.39
N LEU A 35 8.64 -13.82 6.31
CA LEU A 35 9.37 -13.71 7.58
C LEU A 35 9.05 -14.86 8.55
N PHE A 36 7.82 -15.37 8.55
CA PHE A 36 7.45 -16.48 9.43
C PHE A 36 7.94 -17.83 8.91
N THR A 37 8.08 -18.00 7.59
CA THR A 37 8.58 -19.25 7.01
C THR A 37 10.10 -19.29 6.87
N ASN A 38 10.74 -18.16 6.58
CA ASN A 38 12.17 -18.07 6.25
C ASN A 38 12.81 -16.79 6.79
N GLY A 39 12.42 -16.33 7.98
CA GLY A 39 12.95 -15.10 8.60
C GLY A 39 14.46 -15.08 8.87
N GLU A 40 15.15 -16.21 8.71
CA GLU A 40 16.62 -16.30 8.73
C GLU A 40 17.26 -15.77 7.43
N TYR A 41 16.55 -15.88 6.31
CA TYR A 41 17.02 -15.47 4.98
C TYR A 41 16.48 -14.12 4.52
N PHE A 42 15.38 -13.67 5.13
CA PHE A 42 14.69 -12.45 4.75
C PHE A 42 14.55 -11.52 5.96
N SER A 43 14.80 -10.24 5.74
CA SER A 43 14.64 -9.19 6.75
C SER A 43 13.76 -8.05 6.24
N GLU A 44 12.94 -7.49 7.12
CA GLU A 44 12.17 -6.28 6.84
C GLU A 44 13.09 -5.05 6.80
N VAL A 45 13.16 -4.39 5.64
CA VAL A 45 14.04 -3.22 5.43
C VAL A 45 13.44 -1.95 6.01
N ASN A 46 12.10 -1.87 6.10
CA ASN A 46 11.45 -0.71 6.68
C ASN A 46 11.69 -0.66 8.20
N LEU A 47 12.46 0.32 8.67
CA LEU A 47 12.84 0.49 10.09
C LEU A 47 11.67 0.63 11.07
N VAL A 48 10.53 1.16 10.61
CA VAL A 48 9.32 1.22 11.44
C VAL A 48 8.67 -0.16 11.48
N MET A 49 8.55 -0.79 10.31
CA MET A 49 7.90 -2.10 10.18
C MET A 49 8.69 -3.21 10.88
N SER A 50 10.03 -3.19 10.81
CA SER A 50 10.89 -4.21 11.40
C SER A 50 10.73 -4.32 12.92
N LYS A 51 10.31 -3.24 13.58
CA LYS A 51 10.05 -3.22 15.04
C LYS A 51 8.69 -3.80 15.42
N ILE A 52 7.73 -3.79 14.50
CA ILE A 52 6.32 -4.12 14.78
C ILE A 52 5.85 -5.40 14.08
N ILE A 53 6.54 -5.85 13.01
CA ILE A 53 6.12 -6.96 12.15
C ILE A 53 5.97 -8.29 12.91
N TYR A 54 6.77 -8.48 13.97
CA TYR A 54 6.70 -9.66 14.83
C TYR A 54 5.50 -9.65 15.79
N ASN A 55 4.85 -8.49 15.98
CA ASN A 55 3.59 -8.37 16.72
C ASN A 55 2.43 -8.20 15.75
N ILE A 56 1.82 -9.33 15.35
CA ILE A 56 0.81 -9.39 14.30
C ILE A 56 -0.34 -8.39 14.53
N PRO A 57 -0.98 -8.32 15.73
CA PRO A 57 -2.01 -7.31 15.97
C PRO A 57 -1.54 -5.88 15.74
N GLN A 58 -0.34 -5.51 16.21
CA GLN A 58 0.20 -4.15 16.06
C GLN A 58 0.55 -3.84 14.60
N ALA A 59 1.16 -4.78 13.89
CA ALA A 59 1.48 -4.66 12.47
C ALA A 59 0.23 -4.41 11.62
N PHE A 60 -0.83 -5.18 11.87
CA PHE A 60 -2.12 -5.02 11.19
C PHE A 60 -2.79 -3.69 11.52
N VAL A 61 -2.82 -3.28 12.80
CA VAL A 61 -3.40 -1.98 13.20
C VAL A 61 -2.67 -0.81 12.54
N ILE A 62 -1.34 -0.85 12.47
CA ILE A 62 -0.56 0.25 11.89
C ILE A 62 -0.69 0.28 10.36
N LYS A 63 -0.54 -0.85 9.65
CA LYS A 63 -0.66 -0.85 8.19
C LYS A 63 -2.11 -0.65 7.75
N ILE A 64 -3.08 -1.37 8.32
CA ILE A 64 -4.48 -1.25 7.89
C ILE A 64 -5.12 0.02 8.45
N GLY A 65 -5.02 0.24 9.76
CA GLY A 65 -5.61 1.40 10.42
C GLY A 65 -4.89 2.69 10.05
N GLY A 66 -3.56 2.72 10.18
CA GLY A 66 -2.76 3.91 9.89
C GLY A 66 -2.84 4.34 8.43
N VAL A 67 -2.59 3.44 7.47
CA VAL A 67 -2.68 3.78 6.04
C VAL A 67 -4.13 4.06 5.65
N GLY A 68 -5.10 3.32 6.20
CA GLY A 68 -6.52 3.57 6.00
C GLY A 68 -6.94 4.97 6.44
N LEU A 69 -6.47 5.44 7.60
CA LEU A 69 -6.71 6.80 8.09
C LEU A 69 -6.08 7.86 7.20
N VAL A 70 -4.83 7.65 6.73
CA VAL A 70 -4.16 8.56 5.80
C VAL A 70 -4.95 8.67 4.50
N ILE A 71 -5.35 7.54 3.92
CA ILE A 71 -6.16 7.50 2.69
C ILE A 71 -7.52 8.18 2.89
N PHE A 72 -8.18 7.92 4.03
CA PHE A 72 -9.46 8.52 4.38
C PHE A 72 -9.35 10.04 4.51
N TYR A 73 -8.35 10.53 5.25
CA TYR A 73 -8.08 11.95 5.41
C TYR A 73 -7.78 12.62 4.07
N TRP A 74 -6.95 11.99 3.24
CA TRP A 74 -6.63 12.51 1.91
C TRP A 74 -7.88 12.61 1.04
N TYR A 75 -8.73 11.58 1.02
CA TYR A 75 -10.01 11.62 0.31
C TYR A 75 -10.96 12.71 0.84
N TYR A 76 -11.03 12.89 2.16
CA TYR A 76 -11.82 13.95 2.77
C TYR A 76 -11.34 15.33 2.31
N ARG A 77 -10.02 15.58 2.34
CA ARG A 77 -9.43 16.86 1.91
C ARG A 77 -9.68 17.19 0.44
N LEU A 78 -9.71 16.17 -0.43
CA LEU A 78 -10.00 16.30 -1.86
C LEU A 78 -11.41 16.82 -2.19
N ARG A 79 -12.38 16.67 -1.27
CA ARG A 79 -13.75 17.19 -1.49
C ARG A 79 -13.78 18.71 -1.55
N GLY A 80 -12.88 19.38 -0.84
CA GLY A 80 -12.75 20.84 -0.81
C GLY A 80 -11.63 21.39 -1.70
N SER A 81 -11.04 20.58 -2.57
CA SER A 81 -9.87 20.98 -3.35
C SER A 81 -10.23 21.51 -4.75
N ASN A 82 -9.39 22.39 -5.29
CA ASN A 82 -9.49 22.90 -6.66
C ASN A 82 -8.95 21.88 -7.69
N GLU A 83 -9.10 22.17 -8.98
CA GLU A 83 -8.69 21.23 -10.05
C GLU A 83 -7.18 20.96 -10.08
N LYS A 84 -6.34 21.96 -9.79
CA LYS A 84 -4.88 21.80 -9.73
C LYS A 84 -4.47 20.82 -8.63
N GLU A 85 -5.10 20.93 -7.46
CA GLU A 85 -4.89 20.02 -6.33
C GLU A 85 -5.36 18.58 -6.65
N ILE A 86 -6.49 18.42 -7.36
CA ILE A 86 -6.98 17.11 -7.82
C ILE A 86 -6.00 16.47 -8.81
N LEU A 87 -5.49 17.24 -9.77
CA LEU A 87 -4.49 16.78 -10.73
C LEU A 87 -3.18 16.36 -10.06
N LEU A 88 -2.70 17.17 -9.11
CA LEU A 88 -1.51 16.84 -8.32
C LEU A 88 -1.73 15.55 -7.55
N SER A 89 -2.86 15.44 -6.84
CA SER A 89 -3.20 14.23 -6.09
C SER A 89 -3.25 12.99 -6.97
N ASN A 90 -3.78 13.10 -8.19
CA ASN A 90 -3.82 12.00 -9.14
C ASN A 90 -2.41 11.59 -9.62
N LYS A 91 -1.50 12.55 -9.81
CA LYS A 91 -0.09 12.27 -10.15
C LYS A 91 0.63 11.55 -9.01
N VAL A 92 0.51 12.06 -7.77
CA VAL A 92 1.12 11.43 -6.59
C VAL A 92 0.57 10.03 -6.40
N LEU A 93 -0.75 9.84 -6.55
CA LEU A 93 -1.37 8.53 -6.38
C LEU A 93 -0.93 7.52 -7.45
N ASN A 94 -0.73 7.97 -8.70
CA ASN A 94 -0.15 7.12 -9.74
C ASN A 94 1.27 6.69 -9.40
N PHE A 95 2.11 7.63 -8.93
CA PHE A 95 3.48 7.31 -8.52
C PHE A 95 3.49 6.29 -7.37
N LEU A 96 2.65 6.49 -6.35
CA LEU A 96 2.50 5.55 -5.24
C LEU A 96 2.06 4.17 -5.71
N ILE A 97 1.07 4.10 -6.61
CA ILE A 97 0.62 2.81 -7.17
C ILE A 97 1.77 2.10 -7.89
N VAL A 98 2.53 2.80 -8.73
CA VAL A 98 3.68 2.21 -9.44
C VAL A 98 4.72 1.70 -8.44
N ALA A 99 5.07 2.48 -7.41
CA ALA A 99 5.99 2.06 -6.36
C ALA A 99 5.48 0.81 -5.62
N PHE A 100 4.20 0.78 -5.24
CA PHE A 100 3.59 -0.37 -4.55
C PHE A 100 3.50 -1.60 -5.45
N CYS A 101 3.28 -1.44 -6.77
CA CYS A 101 3.35 -2.55 -7.71
C CYS A 101 4.76 -3.15 -7.75
N ILE A 102 5.81 -2.33 -7.84
CA ILE A 102 7.21 -2.80 -7.81
C ILE A 102 7.49 -3.55 -6.51
N ILE A 103 7.11 -2.98 -5.36
CA ILE A 103 7.28 -3.62 -4.05
C ILE A 103 6.54 -4.97 -4.00
N THR A 104 5.31 -5.02 -4.51
CA THR A 104 4.52 -6.25 -4.57
C THR A 104 5.19 -7.31 -5.45
N PHE A 105 5.78 -6.92 -6.59
CA PHE A 105 6.56 -7.84 -7.43
C PHE A 105 7.79 -8.40 -6.69
N VAL A 106 8.50 -7.57 -5.93
CA VAL A 106 9.61 -8.03 -5.08
C VAL A 106 9.13 -9.03 -4.04
N HIS A 107 8.00 -8.78 -3.38
CA HIS A 107 7.42 -9.74 -2.44
C HIS A 107 7.00 -11.05 -3.09
N LEU A 108 6.41 -11.02 -4.29
CA LEU A 108 6.07 -12.24 -5.04
C LEU A 108 7.32 -13.04 -5.42
N PHE A 109 8.40 -12.37 -5.81
CA PHE A 109 9.68 -13.01 -6.08
C PHE A 109 10.26 -13.67 -4.82
N ASN A 110 10.28 -12.95 -3.69
CA ASN A 110 10.74 -13.47 -2.41
C ASN A 110 9.89 -14.66 -1.92
N LEU A 111 8.57 -14.61 -2.15
CA LEU A 111 7.68 -15.71 -1.84
C LEU A 111 8.01 -16.96 -2.68
N GLY A 112 8.30 -16.79 -3.98
CA GLY A 112 8.77 -17.86 -4.84
C GLY A 112 10.09 -18.47 -4.36
N LEU A 113 11.06 -17.64 -4.00
CA LEU A 113 12.33 -18.09 -3.41
C LEU A 113 12.14 -18.83 -2.08
N CYS A 114 11.28 -18.32 -1.21
CA CYS A 114 10.91 -18.94 0.05
C CYS A 114 10.39 -20.37 -0.15
N PHE A 115 9.50 -20.60 -1.13
CA PHE A 115 9.00 -21.94 -1.44
C PHE A 115 10.06 -22.85 -2.06
N TYR A 116 11.00 -22.29 -2.82
CA TYR A 116 12.12 -23.04 -3.37
C TYR A 116 13.07 -23.53 -2.28
N ILE A 117 13.46 -22.65 -1.34
CA ILE A 117 14.34 -22.97 -0.21
C ILE A 117 13.71 -24.07 0.66
N ASN A 118 12.42 -23.97 1.00
CA ASN A 118 11.74 -24.96 1.84
C ASN A 118 11.60 -26.36 1.22
N ARG A 119 11.86 -26.51 -0.09
CA ARG A 119 11.84 -27.81 -0.78
C ARG A 119 13.21 -28.47 -0.89
N SER A 120 14.29 -27.72 -0.66
CA SER A 120 15.67 -28.21 -0.76
C SER A 120 16.17 -28.76 0.56
#